data_AF-A0A453MBY2-F1
#
_entry.id   AF-A0A453MBY2-F1
#
_cell.length_a   1.000
_cell.length_b   1.000
_cell.length_c   1.000
_cell.angle_alpha   90.00
_cell.angle_beta   90.00
_cell.angle_gamma   90.00
#
_symmetry.space_group_name_H-M   'P 1'
#
loop_
_entity.id
_entity.type
_entity.pdbx_description
1 polymer ?
#
loop_
_entity_poly.entity_id
_entity_poly.type
_entity_poly.pdbx_seq_one_letter_code
_entity_poly.pdbx_strand_id
1 'polypeptide(L)'
;MDPEQAVEMVDENTICVAAILGSTLNGEFEDVKRINDLLEEKNKETGWETAIHVDAASGGFIAPFLYPELEWDFRLPWVKSINVSGHKYGLVYPGIGWCVWRTKEDLPDDLVFHINYLGTDQPTFTLNFSKGAQEHHGELPGECHGDQGGPGEDGPLQHRVQGPRRATGGLLPQGPHPPRRV
;
A
#
# COMPACT_ATOMS: atom_id res chain seq x y z
N MET A 1 16.12 1.85 -19.94
CA MET A 1 15.96 0.69 -20.84
C MET A 1 15.67 1.20 -22.23
N ASP A 2 16.26 0.60 -23.26
CA ASP A 2 15.90 0.88 -24.65
C ASP A 2 14.61 0.11 -25.00
N PRO A 3 13.49 0.79 -25.36
CA PRO A 3 12.21 0.12 -25.60
C PRO A 3 12.23 -0.90 -26.73
N GLU A 4 12.91 -0.59 -27.83
CA GLU A 4 13.00 -1.45 -29.01
C GLU A 4 13.71 -2.76 -28.67
N GLN A 5 14.88 -2.69 -28.01
CA GLN A 5 15.61 -3.88 -27.59
C GLN A 5 14.83 -4.70 -26.55
N ALA A 6 14.14 -4.04 -25.61
CA ALA A 6 13.33 -4.73 -24.62
C ALA A 6 12.20 -5.54 -25.27
N VAL A 7 11.49 -4.95 -26.23
CA VAL A 7 10.41 -5.64 -26.95
C VAL A 7 10.96 -6.72 -27.89
N GLU A 8 12.14 -6.54 -28.49
CA GLU A 8 12.80 -7.58 -29.29
C GLU A 8 13.07 -8.85 -28.46
N MET A 9 13.48 -8.71 -27.20
CA MET A 9 13.77 -9.83 -26.29
C MET A 9 12.53 -10.60 -25.82
N VAL A 10 11.32 -10.09 -26.02
CA VAL A 10 10.08 -10.76 -25.60
C VAL A 10 9.87 -12.04 -26.43
N ASP A 11 9.56 -13.12 -25.74
CA ASP A 11 9.22 -14.44 -26.32
C ASP A 11 7.95 -15.01 -25.68
N GLU A 12 7.54 -16.21 -26.10
CA GLU A 12 6.35 -16.90 -25.58
C GLU A 12 6.43 -17.28 -24.09
N ASN A 13 7.62 -17.21 -23.48
CA ASN A 13 7.83 -17.52 -22.07
C ASN A 13 7.90 -16.25 -21.20
N THR A 14 7.80 -15.08 -21.82
CA THR A 14 7.93 -13.80 -21.12
C THR A 14 6.65 -13.46 -20.35
N ILE A 15 6.75 -13.45 -19.02
CA ILE A 15 5.59 -13.17 -18.15
C ILE A 15 5.15 -11.69 -18.20
N CYS A 16 6.10 -10.76 -18.28
CA CYS A 16 5.87 -9.33 -18.41
C CYS A 16 7.17 -8.60 -18.74
N VAL A 17 7.05 -7.36 -19.22
CA VAL A 17 8.13 -6.38 -19.29
C VAL A 17 8.03 -5.46 -18.07
N ALA A 18 9.13 -5.33 -17.32
CA ALA A 18 9.19 -4.45 -16.16
C ALA A 18 9.86 -3.12 -16.53
N ALA A 19 9.09 -2.04 -16.62
CA ALA A 19 9.60 -0.70 -16.89
C ALA A 19 9.80 0.08 -15.59
N ILE A 20 10.86 0.88 -15.51
CA ILE A 20 11.23 1.61 -14.29
C ILE A 20 10.89 3.09 -14.45
N LEU A 21 9.97 3.58 -13.62
CA LEU A 21 9.64 5.00 -13.54
C LEU A 21 10.45 5.65 -12.40
N GLY A 22 11.67 6.06 -12.72
CA GLY A 22 12.59 6.71 -11.78
C GLY A 22 13.73 5.79 -11.36
N SER A 23 14.64 5.55 -12.31
CA SER A 23 15.85 4.74 -12.12
C SER A 23 16.63 5.17 -10.88
N THR A 24 17.09 4.20 -10.10
CA THR A 24 17.91 4.45 -8.90
C THR A 24 19.30 4.98 -9.23
N LEU A 25 19.76 4.80 -10.47
CA LEU A 25 21.11 5.17 -10.90
C LEU A 25 21.21 6.64 -11.30
N ASN A 26 20.23 7.13 -12.06
CA ASN A 26 20.26 8.46 -12.66
C ASN A 26 18.94 9.25 -12.52
N GLY A 27 17.89 8.66 -11.93
CA GLY A 27 16.58 9.28 -11.74
C GLY A 27 15.70 9.31 -12.99
N GLU A 28 16.14 8.72 -14.11
CA GLU A 28 15.45 8.78 -15.39
C GLU A 28 14.14 7.99 -15.38
N PHE A 29 13.16 8.48 -16.14
CA PHE A 29 11.92 7.76 -16.43
C PHE A 29 12.10 6.99 -17.73
N GLU A 30 11.94 5.68 -17.67
CA GLU A 30 11.89 4.88 -18.88
C GLU A 30 10.60 5.17 -19.68
N ASP A 31 10.67 5.03 -20.99
CA ASP A 31 9.55 5.35 -21.88
C ASP A 31 8.50 4.22 -21.90
N VAL A 32 7.70 4.17 -20.83
CA VAL A 32 6.62 3.17 -20.66
C VAL A 32 5.61 3.24 -21.82
N LYS A 33 5.33 4.44 -22.34
CA LYS A 33 4.44 4.62 -23.47
C LYS A 33 4.99 3.94 -24.72
N ARG A 34 6.26 4.16 -25.04
CA ARG A 34 6.90 3.53 -26.20
C ARG A 34 6.90 2.00 -26.09
N ILE A 35 7.18 1.46 -24.91
CA ILE A 35 7.11 0.01 -24.64
C ILE A 35 5.69 -0.51 -24.85
N ASN A 36 4.68 0.20 -24.34
CA ASN A 36 3.27 -0.16 -24.54
C ASN A 36 2.89 -0.21 -26.03
N ASP A 37 3.29 0.80 -26.80
CA ASP A 37 2.93 0.89 -28.22
C ASP A 37 3.61 -0.23 -29.04
N LEU A 38 4.87 -0.55 -28.75
CA LEU A 38 5.60 -1.65 -29.37
C LEU A 38 5.04 -3.04 -28.96
N LEU A 39 4.66 -3.20 -27.70
CA LEU A 39 4.02 -4.44 -27.24
C LEU A 39 2.62 -4.62 -27.82
N GLU A 40 1.87 -3.54 -28.05
CA GLU A 40 0.57 -3.62 -28.73
C GLU A 40 0.72 -4.22 -30.14
N GLU A 41 1.74 -3.80 -30.89
CA GLU A 41 2.06 -4.38 -32.21
C GLU A 41 2.47 -5.85 -32.09
N LYS A 42 3.42 -6.15 -31.20
CA LYS A 42 3.91 -7.53 -31.01
C LYS A 42 2.81 -8.47 -30.54
N ASN A 43 1.98 -8.07 -29.58
CA ASN A 43 0.86 -8.88 -29.08
C ASN A 43 -0.20 -9.13 -30.15
N LYS A 44 -0.44 -8.20 -31.08
CA LYS A 44 -1.32 -8.44 -32.24
C LYS A 44 -0.77 -9.49 -33.19
N GLU A 45 0.54 -9.54 -33.37
CA GLU A 45 1.22 -10.50 -34.24
C GLU A 45 1.32 -11.88 -33.62
N THR A 46 1.66 -11.95 -32.34
CA THR A 46 2.00 -13.21 -31.65
C THR A 46 0.84 -13.82 -30.87
N GLY A 47 -0.11 -12.99 -30.42
CA GLY A 47 -1.19 -13.40 -29.52
C GLY A 47 -0.73 -13.74 -28.09
N TRP A 48 0.49 -13.37 -27.69
CA TRP A 48 1.03 -13.71 -26.37
C TRP A 48 0.48 -12.87 -25.21
N GLU A 49 -0.11 -11.71 -25.51
CA GLU A 49 -0.66 -10.79 -24.51
C GLU A 49 0.35 -10.40 -23.41
N THR A 50 1.62 -10.24 -23.75
CA THR A 50 2.67 -9.88 -22.80
C THR A 50 2.35 -8.56 -22.10
N ALA A 51 2.31 -8.59 -20.77
CA ALA A 51 1.95 -7.48 -19.90
C ALA A 51 3.14 -6.55 -19.60
N ILE A 52 2.83 -5.35 -19.08
CA ILE A 52 3.78 -4.41 -18.48
C ILE A 52 3.52 -4.32 -16.97
N HIS A 53 4.59 -4.45 -16.20
CA HIS A 53 4.65 -4.00 -14.80
C HIS A 53 5.46 -2.71 -14.72
N VAL A 54 4.98 -1.70 -14.00
CA VAL A 54 5.74 -0.46 -13.79
C VAL A 54 6.27 -0.42 -12.36
N ASP A 55 7.60 -0.50 -12.23
CA ASP A 55 8.28 -0.16 -10.98
C ASP A 55 8.34 1.36 -10.86
N ALA A 56 7.32 1.91 -10.21
CA ALA A 56 7.22 3.33 -9.89
C ALA A 56 7.60 3.60 -8.42
N ALA A 57 8.52 2.82 -7.83
CA ALA A 57 8.86 2.93 -6.41
C ALA A 57 9.12 4.37 -5.96
N SER A 58 9.88 5.14 -6.75
CA SER A 58 10.13 6.57 -6.56
C SER A 58 9.18 7.42 -7.40
N GLY A 59 9.15 7.22 -8.73
CA GLY A 59 8.43 8.09 -9.67
C GLY A 59 6.91 8.12 -9.49
N GLY A 60 6.33 7.10 -8.84
CA GLY A 60 4.87 6.99 -8.65
C GLY A 60 4.26 8.09 -7.77
N PHE A 61 5.06 8.71 -6.88
CA PHE A 61 4.66 9.89 -6.11
C PHE A 61 5.28 11.20 -6.64
N ILE A 62 5.89 11.17 -7.84
CA ILE A 62 6.47 12.36 -8.49
C ILE A 62 5.69 12.70 -9.76
N ALA A 63 5.60 11.74 -10.69
CA ALA A 63 5.06 11.96 -12.02
C ALA A 63 3.61 12.49 -12.02
N PRO A 64 2.68 11.99 -11.17
CA PRO A 64 1.32 12.53 -11.12
C PRO A 64 1.22 14.02 -10.77
N PHE A 65 2.21 14.55 -10.03
CA PHE A 65 2.17 15.93 -9.53
C PHE A 65 2.97 16.89 -10.40
N LEU A 66 4.09 16.44 -10.96
CA LEU A 66 4.98 17.29 -11.76
C LEU A 66 4.78 17.12 -13.28
N TYR A 67 4.34 15.94 -13.72
CA TYR A 67 4.23 15.56 -15.13
C TYR A 67 2.88 14.86 -15.41
N PRO A 68 1.73 15.50 -15.13
CA PRO A 68 0.41 14.84 -15.22
C PRO A 68 0.07 14.34 -16.64
N GLU A 69 0.58 15.02 -17.66
CA GLU A 69 0.38 14.66 -19.07
C GLU A 69 1.23 13.47 -19.52
N LEU A 70 2.24 13.07 -18.74
CA LEU A 70 3.05 11.90 -19.05
C LEU A 70 2.18 10.64 -18.89
N GLU A 71 1.99 9.89 -19.98
CA GLU A 71 1.32 8.60 -19.96
C GLU A 71 2.31 7.51 -19.55
N TRP A 72 2.14 6.97 -18.35
CA TRP A 72 2.99 5.91 -17.81
C TRP A 72 2.22 4.88 -16.97
N ASP A 73 1.00 5.22 -16.55
CA ASP A 73 0.19 4.45 -15.60
C ASP A 73 -0.88 3.61 -16.33
N PHE A 74 -1.96 3.27 -15.62
CA PHE A 74 -3.08 2.47 -16.15
C PHE A 74 -3.81 3.07 -17.37
N ARG A 75 -3.52 4.32 -17.76
CA ARG A 75 -3.92 4.86 -19.07
C ARG A 75 -3.41 4.00 -20.24
N LEU A 76 -2.23 3.39 -20.10
CA LEU A 76 -1.61 2.54 -21.13
C LEU A 76 -2.11 1.10 -21.04
N PRO A 77 -2.77 0.51 -22.06
CA PRO A 77 -3.54 -0.74 -21.96
C PRO A 77 -2.75 -1.96 -21.41
N TRP A 78 -1.46 -2.05 -21.71
CA TRP A 78 -0.64 -3.18 -21.29
C TRP A 78 -0.09 -3.07 -19.86
N VAL A 79 -0.23 -1.91 -19.19
CA VAL A 79 0.18 -1.76 -17.79
C VAL A 79 -0.80 -2.50 -16.87
N LYS A 80 -0.44 -3.71 -16.44
CA LYS A 80 -1.32 -4.56 -15.61
C LYS A 80 -1.11 -4.38 -14.12
N SER A 81 0.07 -3.95 -13.71
CA SER A 81 0.34 -3.67 -12.30
C SER A 81 1.41 -2.59 -12.13
N ILE A 82 1.35 -1.88 -11.00
CA ILE A 82 2.26 -0.79 -10.64
C ILE A 82 2.63 -0.93 -9.16
N ASN A 83 3.91 -0.85 -8.83
CA ASN A 83 4.35 -0.68 -7.44
C ASN A 83 4.79 0.75 -7.14
N VAL A 84 4.61 1.20 -5.90
CA VAL A 84 5.12 2.50 -5.41
C VAL A 84 5.52 2.40 -3.94
N SER A 85 6.61 3.07 -3.54
CA SER A 85 7.07 3.10 -2.15
C SER A 85 6.58 4.36 -1.44
N GLY A 86 5.65 4.21 -0.49
CA GLY A 86 5.17 5.33 0.33
C GLY A 86 6.30 5.98 1.15
N HIS A 87 7.29 5.18 1.52
CA HIS A 87 8.47 5.66 2.25
C HIS A 87 9.57 6.30 1.39
N LYS A 88 9.30 6.56 0.11
CA LYS A 88 10.17 7.38 -0.76
C LYS A 88 9.55 8.77 -0.92
N TYR A 89 9.03 9.08 -2.09
CA TYR A 89 8.38 10.36 -2.37
C TYR A 89 6.91 10.40 -1.90
N GLY A 90 6.40 9.33 -1.29
CA GLY A 90 5.09 9.30 -0.64
C GLY A 90 5.06 9.93 0.76
N LEU A 91 6.21 10.42 1.25
CA LEU A 91 6.36 11.18 2.49
C LEU A 91 5.94 10.45 3.78
N VAL A 92 6.05 9.12 3.79
CA VAL A 92 5.87 8.31 5.00
C VAL A 92 7.23 7.81 5.49
N TYR A 93 7.35 7.49 6.79
CA TYR A 93 8.53 6.80 7.31
C TYR A 93 8.72 5.40 6.67
N PRO A 94 9.96 4.86 6.67
CA PRO A 94 10.25 3.50 6.20
C PRO A 94 9.31 2.44 6.78
N GLY A 95 8.70 1.62 5.91
CA GLY A 95 7.82 0.52 6.32
C GLY A 95 6.58 0.30 5.45
N ILE A 96 6.26 1.22 4.54
CA ILE A 96 5.05 1.13 3.70
C ILE A 96 5.33 1.19 2.19
N GLY A 97 4.66 0.32 1.44
CA GLY A 97 4.65 0.28 -0.02
C GLY A 97 3.30 -0.23 -0.52
N TRP A 98 3.02 0.05 -1.79
CA TRP A 98 1.78 -0.31 -2.46
C TRP A 98 2.10 -1.05 -3.76
N CYS A 99 1.30 -2.06 -4.07
CA CYS A 99 1.25 -2.69 -5.39
C CYS A 99 -0.23 -2.73 -5.79
N VAL A 100 -0.53 -2.23 -6.99
CA VAL A 100 -1.89 -2.09 -7.50
C VAL A 100 -1.98 -2.84 -8.81
N TRP A 101 -3.03 -3.64 -8.96
CA TRP A 101 -3.40 -4.29 -10.21
C TRP A 101 -4.49 -3.48 -10.92
N ARG A 102 -4.48 -3.48 -12.25
CA ARG A 102 -5.46 -2.76 -13.06
C ARG A 102 -6.86 -3.34 -12.87
N THR A 103 -7.02 -4.64 -13.06
CA THR A 103 -8.30 -5.33 -12.86
C THR A 103 -8.15 -6.54 -11.94
N LYS A 104 -9.27 -7.17 -11.56
CA LYS A 104 -9.24 -8.37 -10.71
C LYS A 104 -8.59 -9.55 -11.45
N GLU A 105 -8.79 -9.63 -12.76
CA GLU A 105 -8.26 -10.72 -13.60
C GLU A 105 -6.73 -10.71 -13.68
N ASP A 106 -6.10 -9.55 -13.47
CA ASP A 106 -4.63 -9.42 -13.45
C ASP A 106 -3.99 -9.97 -12.14
N LEU A 107 -4.80 -10.33 -11.14
CA LEU A 107 -4.36 -10.98 -9.90
C LEU A 107 -4.98 -12.39 -9.82
N PRO A 108 -4.21 -13.46 -10.06
CA PRO A 108 -4.72 -14.83 -9.97
C PRO A 108 -5.35 -15.13 -8.61
N ASP A 109 -6.61 -15.56 -8.60
CA ASP A 109 -7.37 -15.85 -7.37
C ASP A 109 -6.68 -16.91 -6.48
N ASP A 110 -5.93 -17.85 -7.08
CA ASP A 110 -5.16 -18.88 -6.37
C ASP A 110 -4.03 -18.32 -5.49
N LEU A 111 -3.65 -17.05 -5.69
CA LEU A 111 -2.66 -16.36 -4.87
C LEU A 111 -3.30 -15.63 -3.67
N VAL A 112 -4.62 -15.47 -3.66
CA VAL A 112 -5.34 -14.71 -2.65
C VAL A 112 -5.75 -15.62 -1.49
N PHE A 113 -5.33 -15.25 -0.27
CA PHE A 113 -5.74 -15.94 0.94
C PHE A 113 -7.03 -15.32 1.49
N HIS A 114 -8.04 -16.15 1.72
CA HIS A 114 -9.32 -15.74 2.27
C HIS A 114 -9.34 -15.93 3.79
N ILE A 115 -9.24 -14.83 4.54
CA ILE A 115 -9.20 -14.85 6.00
C ILE A 115 -10.57 -14.41 6.53
N ASN A 116 -11.13 -15.18 7.46
CA ASN A 116 -12.38 -14.80 8.12
C ASN A 116 -12.08 -13.95 9.36
N TYR A 117 -12.02 -12.63 9.19
CA TYR A 117 -11.91 -11.69 10.30
C TYR A 117 -13.30 -11.10 10.60
N LEU A 118 -13.76 -11.24 11.84
CA LEU A 118 -15.07 -10.77 12.33
C LEU A 118 -16.32 -11.34 11.61
N GLY A 119 -16.21 -12.53 11.00
CA GLY A 119 -17.34 -13.21 10.36
C GLY A 119 -17.53 -12.86 8.88
N THR A 120 -16.66 -12.03 8.31
CA THR A 120 -16.65 -11.66 6.89
C THR A 120 -15.35 -12.09 6.23
N ASP A 121 -15.45 -12.48 4.97
CA ASP A 121 -14.29 -12.83 4.15
C ASP A 121 -13.43 -11.60 3.83
N GLN A 122 -12.13 -11.68 4.10
CA GLN A 122 -11.15 -10.64 3.81
C GLN A 122 -10.06 -11.22 2.89
N PRO A 123 -10.05 -10.85 1.60
CA PRO A 123 -9.01 -11.29 0.68
C PRO A 123 -7.69 -10.61 1.04
N THR A 124 -6.68 -11.41 1.35
CA THR A 124 -5.35 -10.96 1.70
C THR A 124 -4.34 -11.50 0.70
N PHE A 125 -3.61 -10.59 0.05
CA PHE A 125 -2.49 -10.91 -0.80
C PHE A 125 -1.23 -10.22 -0.27
N THR A 126 -0.57 -10.87 0.69
CA THR A 126 0.65 -10.35 1.33
C THR A 126 1.62 -11.50 1.62
N LEU A 127 2.92 -11.24 1.50
CA LEU A 127 3.95 -12.16 1.98
C LEU A 127 4.12 -12.10 3.51
N ASN A 128 3.83 -10.94 4.10
CA ASN A 128 3.93 -10.70 5.53
C ASN A 128 2.57 -10.91 6.21
N PHE A 129 2.56 -11.41 7.46
CA PHE A 129 1.35 -11.59 8.26
C PHE A 129 1.21 -10.50 9.32
N SER A 130 1.98 -10.58 10.41
CA SER A 130 2.00 -9.56 11.47
C SER A 130 2.95 -8.42 11.12
N LYS A 131 2.47 -7.17 11.16
CA LYS A 131 3.27 -5.96 10.94
C LYS A 131 2.69 -4.76 11.70
N GLY A 132 3.51 -3.71 11.88
CA GLY A 132 3.06 -2.42 12.40
C GLY A 132 2.02 -1.77 11.48
N ALA A 133 1.12 -0.99 12.07
CA ALA A 133 0.09 -0.24 11.34
C ALA A 133 0.35 1.28 11.33
N GLN A 134 1.41 1.75 12.01
CA GLN A 134 1.67 3.19 12.18
C GLN A 134 1.91 3.88 10.83
N GLU A 135 2.54 3.20 9.89
CA GLU A 135 2.86 3.72 8.56
C GLU A 135 1.64 3.72 7.62
N HIS A 136 0.60 2.93 7.94
CA HIS A 136 -0.69 2.98 7.26
C HIS A 136 -1.52 4.20 7.72
N HIS A 137 -1.36 4.60 8.98
CA HIS A 137 -1.95 5.78 9.58
C HIS A 137 -0.94 6.92 9.53
N GLY A 138 -0.63 7.44 8.33
CA GLY A 138 0.26 8.60 8.22
C GLY A 138 -0.17 9.69 9.21
N GLU A 139 0.67 9.95 10.21
CA GLU A 139 0.44 11.02 11.18
C GLU A 139 0.28 12.30 10.38
N LEU A 140 -0.93 12.87 10.37
CA LEU A 140 -1.16 14.20 9.81
C LEU A 140 -0.20 15.14 10.56
N PRO A 141 0.63 15.93 9.85
CA PRO A 141 1.55 16.84 10.52
C PRO A 141 0.72 17.87 11.30
N GLY A 142 0.64 17.68 12.62
CA GLY A 142 -0.23 18.48 13.50
C GLY A 142 -0.38 17.95 14.92
N GLU A 143 -0.20 16.66 15.17
CA GLU A 143 -0.21 16.12 16.54
C GLU A 143 1.20 16.16 17.16
N CYS A 144 1.70 17.38 17.36
CA CYS A 144 2.84 17.62 18.23
C CYS A 144 2.54 17.02 19.61
N HIS A 145 3.37 16.07 20.03
CA HIS A 145 3.47 15.65 21.42
C HIS A 145 3.57 16.91 22.30
N GLY A 146 2.58 17.08 23.18
CA GLY A 146 2.54 18.18 24.13
C GLY A 146 3.78 18.15 25.01
N ASP A 147 4.67 19.10 24.74
CA ASP A 147 5.80 19.45 25.55
C ASP A 147 5.32 19.75 26.97
N GLN A 148 5.76 18.95 27.93
CA GLN A 148 5.51 19.20 29.34
C GLN A 148 6.52 20.21 29.85
N GLY A 149 6.08 21.44 30.16
CA GLY A 149 6.74 22.25 31.17
C GLY A 149 6.80 23.76 30.92
N GLY A 150 5.83 24.50 31.48
CA GLY A 150 5.94 25.94 31.70
C GLY A 150 4.80 26.44 32.60
N PRO A 151 5.06 27.19 33.68
CA PRO A 151 4.05 27.53 34.69
C PRO A 151 3.11 28.63 34.19
N GLY A 152 1.83 28.49 34.49
CA GLY A 152 0.76 29.37 34.02
C GLY A 152 0.44 30.53 34.96
N GLU A 153 -0.35 31.47 34.44
CA GLU A 153 -1.19 32.40 35.20
C GLU A 153 -2.55 32.58 34.48
N ASP A 154 -3.61 32.22 35.22
CA ASP A 154 -4.97 32.78 35.35
C ASP A 154 -5.98 32.95 34.18
N GLY A 155 -7.06 32.15 34.23
CA GLY A 155 -8.38 32.46 33.64
C GLY A 155 -9.36 31.25 33.61
N PRO A 156 -10.68 31.38 33.93
CA PRO A 156 -11.42 30.34 34.68
C PRO A 156 -12.17 29.24 33.89
N LEU A 157 -12.32 28.13 34.61
CA LEU A 157 -12.99 26.83 34.37
C LEU A 157 -14.42 26.86 33.78
N GLN A 158 -14.72 25.90 32.87
CA GLN A 158 -15.95 25.07 32.94
C GLN A 158 -15.75 23.62 32.39
N HIS A 159 -15.89 22.67 33.32
CA HIS A 159 -16.37 21.28 33.22
C HIS A 159 -15.77 20.25 32.23
N ARG A 160 -14.81 19.45 32.73
CA ARG A 160 -14.55 18.06 32.30
C ARG A 160 -15.23 17.10 33.28
N VAL A 161 -16.18 16.30 32.81
CA VAL A 161 -16.79 15.19 33.56
C VAL A 161 -15.74 14.08 33.72
N GLN A 162 -15.22 13.88 34.94
CA GLN A 162 -14.43 12.69 35.30
C GLN A 162 -15.35 11.67 35.97
N GLY A 163 -15.42 10.46 35.40
CA GLY A 163 -16.06 9.31 36.03
C GLY A 163 -15.27 8.84 37.27
N PRO A 164 -15.94 8.22 38.26
CA PRO A 164 -15.37 8.04 39.60
C PRO A 164 -14.26 6.98 39.65
N ARG A 165 -13.17 7.33 40.33
CA ARG A 165 -12.09 6.43 40.75
C ARG A 165 -12.63 5.39 41.74
N ARG A 166 -12.32 4.11 41.52
CA ARG A 166 -12.63 3.02 42.46
C ARG A 166 -11.83 3.18 43.76
N ALA A 167 -12.55 3.17 44.88
CA ALA A 167 -12.00 3.06 46.22
C ALA A 167 -11.59 1.61 46.52
N THR A 168 -10.51 1.49 47.28
CA THR A 168 -10.02 0.28 47.95
C THR A 168 -11.03 -0.23 48.99
N GLY A 169 -11.16 -1.57 49.12
CA GLY A 169 -11.75 -2.19 50.32
C GLY A 169 -12.41 -3.56 50.11
N GLY A 170 -11.93 -4.56 50.85
CA GLY A 170 -12.80 -5.61 51.44
C GLY A 170 -12.86 -6.98 50.74
N LEU A 171 -12.25 -7.98 51.36
CA LEU A 171 -12.57 -9.41 51.16
C LEU A 171 -13.96 -9.76 51.76
N LEU A 172 -14.56 -10.85 51.21
CA LEU A 172 -15.53 -11.83 51.75
C LEU A 172 -16.85 -11.94 50.94
N PRO A 173 -17.57 -13.09 50.94
CA PRO A 173 -17.14 -14.49 50.77
C PRO A 173 -17.90 -15.18 49.59
N GLN A 174 -17.40 -16.34 49.14
CA GLN A 174 -17.97 -17.16 48.06
C GLN A 174 -19.28 -17.87 48.49
N GLY A 175 -20.34 -17.76 47.67
CA GLY A 175 -21.60 -18.51 47.78
C GLY A 175 -21.66 -19.72 46.83
N PRO A 176 -22.56 -20.70 47.04
CA PRO A 176 -22.37 -22.07 46.58
C PRO A 176 -22.69 -22.30 45.09
N HIS A 177 -21.89 -23.17 44.46
CA HIS A 177 -22.04 -23.63 43.08
C HIS A 177 -23.29 -24.52 42.87
N PRO A 178 -23.97 -24.45 41.70
CA PRO A 178 -25.01 -25.40 41.33
C PRO A 178 -24.43 -26.72 40.80
N PRO A 179 -25.15 -27.86 40.94
CA PRO A 179 -24.62 -29.18 40.62
C PRO A 179 -24.56 -29.46 39.11
N ARG A 180 -23.49 -30.13 38.68
CA ARG A 180 -23.34 -30.71 37.34
C ARG A 180 -24.32 -31.88 37.17
N ARG A 181 -25.05 -31.91 36.06
CA ARG A 181 -25.72 -33.13 35.57
C ARG A 181 -24.73 -33.92 34.72
N VAL A 182 -24.71 -35.22 34.99
CA VAL A 182 -24.11 -36.30 34.19
C VAL A 182 -25.00 -36.57 32.99
#